data_AF-A0A930MAU6-F1
#
_entry.id   AF-A0A930MAU6-F1
#
_cell.length_a   1.000
_cell.length_b   1.000
_cell.length_c   1.000
_cell.angle_alpha   90.00
_cell.angle_beta   90.00
_cell.angle_gamma   90.00
#
_symmetry.space_group_name_H-M   'P 1'
#
loop_
_entity.id
_entity.type
_entity.pdbx_description
1 polymer ?
#
loop_
_entity_poly.entity_id
_entity_poly.type
_entity_poly.pdbx_seq_one_letter_code
_entity_poly.pdbx_strand_id
1 'polypeptide(L)'
;MRSNSERFHAGFHRFLAETGHEEPSEAEMEALLQEYVKIFNERARILEPMPEEASADAFLDRAQEARSQRECLKWIRKARELEPEHVDAALMEINMTAKEPCEQELRLFELQ
;
A
#
# COMPACT_ATOMS: atom_id res chain seq x y z
N MET A 1 -11.03 -2.32 -10.75
CA MET A 1 -9.74 -1.84 -10.19
C MET A 1 -8.71 -2.91 -10.47
N ARG A 2 -7.54 -2.59 -11.02
CA ARG A 2 -6.53 -3.62 -11.31
C ARG A 2 -5.91 -4.14 -10.00
N SER A 3 -5.71 -5.46 -9.90
CA SER A 3 -5.09 -6.10 -8.74
C SER A 3 -3.63 -5.64 -8.59
N ASN A 4 -3.07 -5.70 -7.37
CA ASN A 4 -1.66 -5.36 -7.14
C ASN A 4 -0.72 -6.21 -8.00
N SER A 5 -1.06 -7.49 -8.23
CA SER A 5 -0.33 -8.37 -9.14
C SER A 5 -0.37 -7.84 -10.58
N GLU A 6 -1.54 -7.44 -11.11
CA GLU A 6 -1.65 -6.91 -12.47
C GLU A 6 -0.85 -5.62 -12.67
N ARG A 7 -0.78 -4.77 -11.64
CA ARG A 7 0.03 -3.54 -11.67
C ARG A 7 1.52 -3.83 -11.65
N PHE A 8 1.94 -4.83 -10.88
CA PHE A 8 3.33 -5.29 -10.85
C PHE A 8 3.77 -5.82 -12.21
N HIS A 9 2.99 -6.75 -12.80
CA HIS A 9 3.30 -7.32 -14.12
C HIS A 9 3.30 -6.25 -15.22
N ALA A 10 2.28 -5.38 -15.26
CA ALA A 10 2.24 -4.29 -16.24
C ALA A 10 3.42 -3.32 -16.10
N GLY A 11 3.86 -3.06 -14.86
CA GLY A 11 5.04 -2.23 -14.61
C GLY A 11 6.35 -2.93 -15.00
N PHE A 12 6.46 -4.24 -14.78
CA PHE A 12 7.63 -5.02 -15.18
C PHE A 12 7.77 -5.10 -16.70
N HIS A 13 6.67 -5.37 -17.42
CA HIS A 13 6.68 -5.34 -18.89
C HIS A 13 7.10 -3.98 -19.46
N ARG A 14 6.66 -2.89 -18.82
CA ARG A 14 7.10 -1.55 -19.19
C ARG A 14 8.58 -1.32 -18.91
N PHE A 15 9.09 -1.80 -17.78
CA PHE A 15 10.52 -1.74 -17.44
C PHE A 15 11.38 -2.49 -18.47
N LEU A 16 10.96 -3.68 -18.90
CA LEU A 16 11.62 -4.44 -19.96
C LEU A 16 11.67 -3.66 -21.29
N ALA A 17 10.55 -3.04 -21.69
CA ALA A 17 10.50 -2.23 -22.90
C ALA A 17 11.38 -0.95 -22.80
N GLU A 18 11.41 -0.28 -21.64
CA GLU A 18 12.23 0.92 -21.40
C GLU A 18 13.74 0.62 -21.37
N THR A 19 14.12 -0.59 -20.92
CA THR A 19 15.50 -1.06 -20.87
C THR A 19 15.96 -1.74 -22.16
N GLY A 20 15.05 -1.98 -23.11
CA GLY A 20 15.34 -2.62 -24.39
C GLY A 20 15.47 -4.14 -24.33
N HIS A 21 15.01 -4.78 -23.26
CA HIS A 21 15.04 -6.22 -23.05
C HIS A 21 13.67 -6.85 -23.36
N GLU A 22 13.28 -6.87 -24.64
CA GLU A 22 12.00 -7.44 -25.08
C GLU A 22 12.00 -8.99 -25.07
N GLU A 23 13.17 -9.62 -25.27
CA GLU A 23 13.38 -11.08 -25.22
C GLU A 23 14.64 -11.45 -24.40
N PRO A 24 14.62 -11.27 -23.07
CA PRO A 24 15.74 -11.67 -22.23
C PRO A 24 15.84 -13.20 -22.13
N SER A 25 17.06 -13.73 -22.07
CA SER A 25 17.28 -15.12 -21.69
C SER A 25 16.84 -15.38 -20.24
N GLU A 26 16.66 -16.65 -19.86
CA GLU A 26 16.21 -17.02 -18.50
C GLU A 26 17.09 -16.43 -17.39
N ALA A 27 18.42 -16.42 -17.59
CA ALA A 27 19.37 -15.83 -16.64
C ALA A 27 19.27 -14.29 -16.57
N GLU A 28 19.03 -13.63 -17.70
CA GLU A 28 18.83 -12.18 -17.75
C GLU A 28 17.48 -11.78 -17.16
N MET A 29 16.44 -12.60 -17.38
CA MET A 29 15.11 -12.37 -16.82
C MET A 29 15.14 -12.36 -15.29
N GLU A 30 15.84 -13.30 -14.66
CA GLU A 30 16.02 -13.33 -13.20
C GLU A 30 16.74 -12.07 -12.70
N ALA A 31 17.83 -11.66 -13.36
CA ALA A 31 18.56 -10.45 -12.99
C ALA A 31 17.70 -9.17 -13.13
N LEU A 32 16.96 -9.05 -14.22
CA LEU A 32 16.04 -7.94 -14.48
C LEU A 32 14.86 -7.92 -13.50
N LEU A 33 14.36 -9.10 -13.10
CA LEU A 33 13.32 -9.22 -12.09
C LEU A 33 13.84 -8.71 -10.74
N GLN A 34 15.05 -9.11 -10.33
CA GLN A 34 15.67 -8.65 -9.08
C GLN A 34 15.91 -7.15 -9.08
N GLU A 35 16.39 -6.59 -10.19
CA GLU A 35 16.58 -5.15 -10.35
C GLU A 35 15.25 -4.40 -10.29
N TYR A 36 14.24 -4.87 -11.02
CA TYR A 36 12.91 -4.27 -10.99
C TYR A 36 12.27 -4.34 -9.60
N VAL A 37 12.39 -5.47 -8.89
CA VAL A 37 11.91 -5.61 -7.51
C VAL A 37 12.63 -4.62 -6.58
N LYS A 38 13.94 -4.43 -6.75
CA LYS A 38 14.70 -3.45 -5.97
C LYS A 38 14.20 -2.03 -6.23
N ILE A 39 14.00 -1.64 -7.49
CA ILE A 39 13.46 -0.31 -7.86
C ILE A 39 12.01 -0.15 -7.38
N PHE A 40 11.19 -1.18 -7.52
CA PHE A 40 9.80 -1.19 -7.09
C PHE A 40 9.70 -1.02 -5.57
N ASN A 41 10.54 -1.75 -4.83
CA ASN A 41 10.62 -1.66 -3.37
C ASN A 41 11.25 -0.34 -2.92
N GLU A 42 12.26 0.20 -3.59
CA GLU A 42 12.80 1.54 -3.32
C GLU A 42 11.76 2.63 -3.58
N ARG A 43 10.98 2.54 -4.66
CA ARG A 43 9.84 3.43 -4.91
C ARG A 43 8.74 3.26 -3.85
N ALA A 44 8.54 2.06 -3.34
CA ALA A 44 7.69 1.83 -2.18
C ALA A 44 8.31 2.37 -0.89
N ARG A 45 9.64 2.46 -0.79
CA ARG A 45 10.39 3.03 0.35
C ARG A 45 10.51 4.55 0.32
N ILE A 46 10.42 5.17 -0.87
CA ILE A 46 10.29 6.63 -1.06
C ILE A 46 8.97 7.15 -0.46
N LEU A 47 8.06 6.26 -0.06
CA LEU A 47 6.98 6.57 0.88
C LEU A 47 7.50 6.76 2.32
N GLU A 48 8.46 7.66 2.51
CA GLU A 48 9.14 8.05 3.77
C GLU A 48 9.75 6.90 4.60
N PRO A 49 11.03 7.03 5.04
CA PRO A 49 11.58 6.11 6.02
C PRO A 49 10.72 6.17 7.29
N MET A 50 10.10 5.04 7.60
CA MET A 50 9.14 4.91 8.69
C MET A 50 9.90 4.98 10.02
N PRO A 51 9.46 5.78 11.00
CA PRO A 51 10.00 5.68 12.35
C PRO A 51 9.65 4.29 12.90
N GLU A 52 10.66 3.48 13.17
CA GLU A 52 10.54 2.10 13.66
C GLU A 52 9.84 2.00 15.04
N GLU A 53 9.61 3.14 15.71
CA GLU A 53 9.02 3.25 17.06
C GLU A 53 7.69 4.03 17.11
N ALA A 54 7.01 4.25 15.98
CA ALA A 54 5.70 4.93 16.01
C ALA A 54 4.58 3.97 16.45
N SER A 55 3.79 4.36 17.46
CA SER A 55 2.56 3.67 17.87
C SER A 55 1.44 3.81 16.83
N ALA A 56 0.38 3.03 16.98
CA ALA A 56 -0.80 3.14 16.12
C ALA A 56 -1.43 4.55 16.18
N ASP A 57 -1.48 5.15 17.38
CA ASP A 57 -1.89 6.56 17.57
C ASP A 57 -1.01 7.54 16.76
N ALA A 58 0.30 7.37 16.77
CA ALA A 58 1.21 8.25 16.03
C ALA A 58 1.06 8.13 14.50
N PHE A 59 0.54 7.01 14.01
CA PHE A 59 0.15 6.87 12.61
C PHE A 59 -1.23 7.48 12.34
N LEU A 60 -2.16 7.40 13.28
CA LEU A 60 -3.46 8.07 13.19
C LEU A 60 -3.33 9.60 13.15
N ASP A 61 -2.48 10.19 13.98
CA ASP A 61 -2.21 11.63 13.97
C ASP A 61 -1.70 12.08 12.59
N ARG A 62 -0.73 11.34 12.01
CA ARG A 62 -0.26 11.59 10.63
C ARG A 62 -1.34 11.41 9.58
N ALA A 63 -2.26 10.46 9.79
CA ALA A 63 -3.39 10.27 8.89
C ALA A 63 -4.33 11.48 8.90
N GLN A 64 -4.52 12.13 10.05
CA GLN A 64 -5.32 13.35 10.18
C GLN A 64 -4.62 14.58 9.57
N GLU A 65 -3.29 14.64 9.65
CA GLU A 65 -2.48 15.71 9.04
C GLU A 65 -2.32 15.57 7.51
N ALA A 66 -2.63 14.39 6.97
CA ALA A 66 -2.46 14.08 5.55
C ALA A 66 -3.33 14.98 4.65
N ARG A 67 -2.73 15.49 3.57
CA ARG A 67 -3.41 16.41 2.64
C ARG A 67 -4.19 15.71 1.54
N SER A 68 -4.11 14.38 1.48
CA SER A 68 -4.80 13.58 0.47
C SER A 68 -5.42 12.33 1.07
N GLN A 69 -6.56 11.90 0.50
CA GLN A 69 -7.24 10.67 0.91
C GLN A 69 -6.32 9.44 0.80
N ARG A 70 -5.47 9.40 -0.23
CA ARG A 70 -4.52 8.29 -0.45
C ARG A 70 -3.46 8.22 0.66
N GLU A 71 -2.95 9.37 1.09
CA GLU A 71 -1.95 9.46 2.14
C GLU A 71 -2.56 9.19 3.53
N CYS A 72 -3.77 9.70 3.78
CA CYS A 72 -4.54 9.37 4.98
C CYS A 72 -4.78 7.85 5.09
N LEU A 73 -5.24 7.20 4.01
CA LEU A 73 -5.42 5.74 3.98
C LEU A 73 -4.12 4.96 4.15
N LYS A 74 -2.99 5.47 3.64
CA LYS A 74 -1.68 4.86 3.85
C LYS A 74 -1.38 4.80 5.35
N TRP A 75 -1.55 5.90 6.07
CA TRP A 75 -1.25 5.99 7.49
C TRP A 75 -2.22 5.20 8.37
N ILE A 76 -3.52 5.21 8.04
CA ILE A 76 -4.51 4.35 8.74
C ILE A 76 -4.14 2.87 8.64
N ARG A 77 -3.77 2.40 7.45
CA ARG A 77 -3.36 0.99 7.27
C ARG A 77 -2.09 0.66 8.03
N LYS A 78 -1.17 1.61 8.19
CA LYS A 78 0.00 1.44 9.05
C LYS A 78 -0.36 1.29 10.52
N ALA A 79 -1.31 2.08 11.02
CA ALA A 79 -1.83 1.90 12.38
C ALA A 79 -2.42 0.48 12.56
N ARG A 80 -3.20 -0.01 11.58
CA ARG A 80 -3.81 -1.35 11.64
C ARG A 80 -2.84 -2.52 11.41
N GLU A 81 -1.76 -2.31 10.66
CA GLU A 81 -0.67 -3.29 10.54
C GLU A 81 0.06 -3.49 11.88
N LEU A 82 0.19 -2.40 12.66
CA LEU A 82 0.83 -2.44 13.98
C LEU A 82 -0.12 -2.99 15.05
N GLU A 83 -1.36 -2.48 15.08
CA GLU A 83 -2.40 -2.87 16.03
C GLU A 83 -3.72 -3.11 15.30
N PRO A 84 -4.00 -4.36 14.87
CA PRO A 84 -5.21 -4.70 14.11
C PRO A 84 -6.52 -4.39 14.85
N GLU A 85 -6.49 -4.48 16.18
CA GLU A 85 -7.59 -4.24 17.11
C GLU A 85 -7.79 -2.75 17.44
N HIS A 86 -6.99 -1.85 16.85
CA HIS A 86 -7.10 -0.42 17.11
C HIS A 86 -8.40 0.14 16.53
N VAL A 87 -9.40 0.33 17.40
CA VAL A 87 -10.77 0.72 17.04
C VAL A 87 -10.79 1.98 16.19
N ASP A 88 -10.09 3.04 16.60
CA ASP A 88 -10.12 4.32 15.87
C ASP A 88 -9.55 4.21 14.45
N ALA A 89 -8.50 3.40 14.24
CA ALA A 89 -7.92 3.16 12.93
C ALA A 89 -8.87 2.36 12.05
N ALA A 90 -9.54 1.35 12.61
CA ALA A 90 -10.51 0.56 11.88
C ALA A 90 -11.74 1.39 11.49
N LEU A 91 -12.27 2.21 12.41
CA LEU A 91 -13.37 3.15 12.13
C LEU A 91 -13.01 4.13 11.02
N MET A 92 -11.81 4.71 11.07
CA MET A 92 -11.36 5.67 10.07
C MET A 92 -11.19 5.02 8.69
N GLU A 93 -10.68 3.79 8.60
CA GLU A 93 -10.60 3.06 7.32
C GLU A 93 -11.99 2.75 6.74
N ILE A 94 -12.93 2.29 7.57
CA ILE A 94 -14.30 1.98 7.15
C ILE A 94 -14.97 3.22 6.59
N ASN A 95 -14.94 4.34 7.33
CA ASN A 95 -15.54 5.60 6.89
C ASN A 95 -14.95 6.13 5.57
N MET A 96 -13.68 5.82 5.28
CA MET A 96 -13.01 6.27 4.05
C MET A 96 -13.15 5.32 2.86
N THR A 97 -13.46 4.04 3.08
CA THR A 97 -13.45 3.01 2.03
C THR A 97 -14.81 2.41 1.73
N ALA A 98 -15.75 2.45 2.68
CA ALA A 98 -17.11 1.99 2.46
C ALA A 98 -17.78 2.87 1.40
N LYS A 99 -18.38 2.24 0.40
CA LYS A 99 -19.05 2.95 -0.70
C LYS A 99 -20.53 3.14 -0.46
N GLU A 100 -21.12 2.23 0.30
CA GLU A 100 -22.55 2.16 0.57
C GLU A 100 -22.79 2.04 2.08
N PRO A 101 -23.89 2.61 2.61
CA PRO A 101 -24.20 2.55 4.04
C PRO A 101 -24.27 1.12 4.59
N CYS A 102 -24.81 0.17 3.82
CA CYS A 102 -24.91 -1.24 4.22
C CYS A 102 -23.53 -1.90 4.40
N GLU A 103 -22.55 -1.57 3.54
CA GLU A 103 -21.16 -2.05 3.69
C GLU A 103 -20.51 -1.47 4.95
N GLN A 104 -20.77 -0.19 5.21
CA GLN A 104 -20.29 0.49 6.41
C GLN A 104 -20.85 -0.16 7.68
N GLU A 105 -22.16 -0.37 7.76
CA GLU A 105 -22.84 -1.00 8.90
C GLU A 105 -22.32 -2.41 9.19
N LEU A 106 -22.14 -3.24 8.15
CA LEU A 106 -21.59 -4.59 8.30
C LEU A 106 -20.19 -4.56 8.91
N ARG A 107 -19.30 -3.71 8.37
CA ARG A 107 -17.93 -3.61 8.88
C ARG A 107 -17.87 -2.99 10.27
N LEU A 108 -18.79 -2.07 10.61
CA LEU A 108 -18.88 -1.52 11.96
C LEU A 108 -19.34 -2.58 12.98
N PHE A 109 -20.23 -3.49 12.58
CA PHE A 109 -20.65 -4.61 13.42
C PHE A 109 -19.50 -5.59 13.67
N GLU A 110 -18.63 -5.82 12.69
CA GLU A 110 -17.44 -6.67 12.82
C GLU A 110 -16.36 -6.11 13.78
N LEU A 111 -16.47 -4.83 14.20
CA LEU A 111 -15.56 -4.19 15.15
C LEU A 111 -16.01 -4.26 16.61
N GLN A 112 -17.17 -4.88 16.89
CA GLN A 112 -17.75 -5.03 18.23
C GLN A 112 -17.33 -6.34 18.90
#